data_AF-A0A1C1CJJ4-F1
#
_entry.id   AF-A0A1C1CJJ4-F1
#
_cell.length_a   1.000
_cell.length_b   1.000
_cell.length_c   1.000
_cell.angle_alpha   90.00
_cell.angle_beta   90.00
_cell.angle_gamma   90.00
#
_symmetry.space_group_name_H-M   'P 1'
#
loop_
_entity.id
_entity.type
_entity.pdbx_description
1 polymer ?
#
loop_
_entity_poly.entity_id
_entity_poly.type
_entity_poly.pdbx_seq_one_letter_code
_entity_poly.pdbx_strand_id
1 'polypeptide(L)'
;MGASKPAARTTKQGHTHLQSHSHSHSNASAHTHTRPTLEPRIKHIPQATIRKKWKPLPQSSQDKIHSILLNLKTKRSGGGGPNTRIPQVGKSRARDSSRPDAPPRAGATASKTAIAEAEYAKIVEDVASRLLSRLPRMPFPPTLSGGRGSSNHRNGNGADDFDLSSTLARISTLQAQLTCNMQAARLLGRQVGREKAALKLDKKELKTLEDGLRGSRELRRRKERGLHPLAREGGDGDGDKQTERENAAIMGIKGSGAAEVRRLLALALTAATTAAESTESTVSSESALGVEGTADPVDPDMSALLGQLRSHLQSMRNNTASLLPVVDAVDEAKVALEKFAARNLDEAAIRRLYGAAVV
;
A
#
# COMPACT_ATOMS: atom_id res chain seq x y z
N MET A 1 -52.12 -7.85 -51.24
CA MET A 1 -51.92 -6.42 -51.56
C MET A 1 -50.99 -5.82 -50.51
N GLY A 2 -49.92 -5.16 -50.96
CA GLY A 2 -49.03 -4.30 -50.18
C GLY A 2 -48.08 -5.01 -49.19
N ALA A 3 -46.80 -4.67 -49.07
CA ALA A 3 -45.90 -3.85 -49.86
C ALA A 3 -44.46 -4.16 -49.36
N SER A 4 -43.50 -4.16 -50.29
CA SER A 4 -42.12 -3.62 -50.22
C SER A 4 -41.27 -3.76 -48.94
N LYS A 5 -39.94 -3.89 -48.96
CA LYS A 5 -38.84 -4.26 -49.88
C LYS A 5 -37.54 -3.99 -49.05
N PRO A 6 -36.41 -4.65 -49.34
CA PRO A 6 -35.16 -4.61 -48.54
C PRO A 6 -34.03 -3.78 -49.18
N ALA A 7 -32.96 -3.46 -48.44
CA ALA A 7 -31.58 -3.12 -48.92
C ALA A 7 -30.66 -2.94 -47.68
N ALA A 8 -29.51 -3.61 -47.47
CA ALA A 8 -28.29 -3.84 -48.25
C ALA A 8 -27.21 -2.74 -48.11
N ARG A 9 -25.93 -3.21 -48.03
CA ARG A 9 -24.62 -2.53 -48.24
C ARG A 9 -23.97 -1.91 -46.98
N THR A 10 -22.65 -1.91 -46.74
CA THR A 10 -21.39 -2.35 -47.38
C THR A 10 -20.28 -2.08 -46.35
N THR A 11 -19.39 -3.02 -45.99
CA THR A 11 -17.98 -3.16 -46.44
C THR A 11 -17.17 -1.86 -46.62
N LYS A 12 -16.08 -1.67 -45.84
CA LYS A 12 -14.65 -1.51 -46.28
C LYS A 12 -13.81 -0.63 -45.33
N GLN A 13 -12.58 -1.13 -45.07
CA GLN A 13 -11.29 -0.41 -44.97
C GLN A 13 -11.14 0.62 -43.83
N GLY A 14 -10.19 0.56 -42.92
CA GLY A 14 -8.78 0.16 -43.05
C GLY A 14 -7.93 1.42 -43.22
N HIS A 15 -7.40 2.00 -42.12
CA HIS A 15 -6.20 2.83 -42.20
C HIS A 15 -5.58 3.05 -40.81
N THR A 16 -4.31 2.66 -40.69
CA THR A 16 -3.40 2.99 -39.59
C THR A 16 -2.83 4.39 -39.81
N HIS A 17 -2.90 5.26 -38.80
CA HIS A 17 -2.11 6.50 -38.77
C HIS A 17 -1.43 6.65 -37.41
N LEU A 18 -0.09 6.51 -37.44
CA LEU A 18 0.80 6.91 -36.36
C LEU A 18 0.94 8.42 -36.40
N GLN A 19 0.58 9.11 -35.31
CA GLN A 19 0.98 10.49 -35.10
C GLN A 19 1.47 10.65 -33.66
N SER A 20 2.78 10.86 -33.57
CA SER A 20 3.48 11.36 -32.40
C SER A 20 3.07 12.80 -32.11
N HIS A 21 2.47 13.05 -30.96
CA HIS A 21 2.43 14.38 -30.35
C HIS A 21 2.91 14.30 -28.92
N SER A 22 4.13 14.78 -28.71
CA SER A 22 4.54 15.42 -27.47
C SER A 22 3.56 16.57 -27.17
N HIS A 23 3.24 16.77 -25.89
CA HIS A 23 3.23 18.07 -25.19
C HIS A 23 2.34 18.00 -23.94
N SER A 24 2.80 18.75 -22.93
CA SER A 24 2.04 19.31 -21.82
C SER A 24 1.79 18.45 -20.58
N HIS A 25 2.65 18.71 -19.59
CA HIS A 25 2.34 18.65 -18.18
C HIS A 25 1.07 19.46 -17.88
N SER A 26 0.07 18.85 -17.27
CA SER A 26 -0.87 19.58 -16.41
C SER A 26 -1.59 18.64 -15.44
N ASN A 27 -1.81 19.18 -14.24
CA ASN A 27 -2.81 18.79 -13.26
C ASN A 27 -2.55 17.56 -12.38
N ALA A 28 -1.74 17.84 -11.35
CA ALA A 28 -2.11 17.47 -10.00
C ALA A 28 -3.55 17.93 -9.69
N SER A 29 -4.47 16.98 -9.51
CA SER A 29 -5.74 17.24 -8.82
C SER A 29 -6.21 15.98 -8.08
N ALA A 30 -6.09 16.06 -6.76
CA ALA A 30 -6.86 15.38 -5.72
C ALA A 30 -7.54 14.06 -6.11
N HIS A 31 -6.84 12.93 -5.90
CA HIS A 31 -7.49 11.64 -5.72
C HIS A 31 -8.09 11.57 -4.31
N THR A 32 -9.25 12.19 -4.11
CA THR A 32 -10.16 11.74 -3.06
C THR A 32 -10.57 10.33 -3.45
N HIS A 33 -10.22 9.32 -2.65
CA HIS A 33 -10.55 7.93 -2.89
C HIS A 33 -12.07 7.72 -2.92
N THR A 34 -12.68 7.94 -4.09
CA THR A 34 -14.02 7.49 -4.43
C THR A 34 -13.97 5.98 -4.35
N ARG A 35 -14.67 5.39 -3.37
CA ARG A 35 -14.72 3.94 -3.21
C ARG A 35 -15.18 3.32 -4.54
N PRO A 36 -14.55 2.23 -5.01
CA PRO A 36 -14.99 1.55 -6.22
C PRO A 36 -16.44 1.09 -6.03
N THR A 37 -17.38 1.76 -6.68
CA THR A 37 -18.77 1.34 -6.81
C THR A 37 -18.85 0.37 -7.97
N LEU A 38 -18.99 -0.92 -7.65
CA LEU A 38 -19.32 -1.92 -8.66
C LEU A 38 -20.76 -1.67 -9.13
N GLU A 39 -20.96 -1.44 -10.43
CA GLU A 39 -22.31 -1.38 -10.99
C GLU A 39 -23.03 -2.72 -10.76
N PRO A 40 -24.31 -2.72 -10.34
CA PRO A 40 -25.07 -3.94 -10.19
C PRO A 40 -25.24 -4.60 -11.57
N ARG A 41 -24.43 -5.63 -11.85
CA ARG A 41 -24.54 -6.44 -13.07
C ARG A 41 -25.75 -7.37 -12.97
N ILE A 42 -26.94 -6.86 -13.28
CA ILE A 42 -28.16 -7.66 -13.32
C ILE A 42 -28.12 -8.52 -14.59
N LYS A 43 -27.80 -9.82 -14.43
CA LYS A 43 -27.97 -10.80 -15.51
C LYS A 43 -29.46 -11.09 -15.64
N HIS A 44 -30.06 -10.78 -16.79
CA HIS A 44 -31.42 -11.20 -17.11
C HIS A 44 -31.43 -12.72 -17.27
N ILE A 45 -32.12 -13.43 -16.37
CA ILE A 45 -32.25 -14.88 -16.39
C ILE A 45 -33.66 -15.22 -16.88
N PRO A 46 -33.82 -15.98 -17.98
CA PRO A 46 -35.14 -16.40 -18.44
C PRO A 46 -35.91 -17.14 -17.36
N GLN A 47 -37.22 -16.88 -17.23
CA GLN A 47 -38.07 -17.57 -16.24
C GLN A 47 -38.05 -19.10 -16.41
N ALA A 48 -37.89 -19.57 -17.65
CA ALA A 48 -37.70 -21.00 -17.94
C ALA A 48 -36.44 -21.56 -17.28
N THR A 49 -35.34 -20.82 -17.28
CA THR A 49 -34.08 -21.21 -16.63
C THR A 49 -34.23 -21.27 -15.11
N ILE A 50 -34.94 -20.29 -14.51
CA ILE A 50 -35.26 -20.32 -13.08
C ILE A 50 -36.06 -21.58 -12.76
N ARG A 51 -37.19 -21.81 -13.43
CA ARG A 51 -38.04 -22.99 -13.18
C ARG A 51 -37.33 -24.33 -13.39
N LYS A 52 -36.39 -24.41 -14.34
CA LYS A 52 -35.68 -25.65 -14.69
C LYS A 52 -34.45 -25.92 -13.80
N LYS A 53 -33.71 -24.88 -13.41
CA LYS A 53 -32.40 -25.02 -12.73
C LYS A 53 -32.46 -24.67 -11.25
N TRP A 54 -33.39 -23.83 -10.84
CA TRP A 54 -33.49 -23.37 -9.46
C TRP A 54 -34.46 -24.29 -8.72
N LYS A 55 -33.92 -24.99 -7.72
CA LYS A 55 -34.69 -25.92 -6.89
C LYS A 55 -35.06 -25.22 -5.58
N PRO A 56 -36.16 -25.62 -4.93
CA PRO A 56 -36.39 -25.20 -3.56
C PRO A 56 -35.22 -25.68 -2.68
N LEU A 57 -34.94 -24.90 -1.65
CA LEU A 57 -33.86 -25.18 -0.71
C LEU A 57 -34.07 -26.55 -0.04
N PRO A 58 -33.02 -27.37 0.25
CA PRO A 58 -33.17 -28.61 1.00
C PRO A 58 -33.86 -28.40 2.36
N GLN A 59 -34.65 -29.38 2.79
CA GLN A 59 -35.43 -29.28 4.04
C GLN A 59 -34.54 -28.96 5.25
N SER A 60 -33.35 -29.56 5.35
CA SER A 60 -32.40 -29.28 6.43
C SER A 60 -32.00 -27.80 6.52
N SER A 61 -31.76 -27.16 5.38
CA SER A 61 -31.44 -25.73 5.34
C SER A 61 -32.69 -24.86 5.59
N GLN A 62 -33.88 -25.30 5.17
CA GLN A 62 -35.13 -24.63 5.55
C GLN A 62 -35.33 -24.66 7.08
N ASP A 63 -35.09 -25.81 7.72
CA ASP A 63 -35.21 -25.97 9.18
C ASP A 63 -34.19 -25.10 9.92
N LYS A 64 -32.96 -24.99 9.41
CA LYS A 64 -31.95 -24.03 9.93
C LYS A 64 -32.47 -22.60 9.84
N ILE A 65 -33.01 -22.17 8.70
CA ILE A 65 -33.56 -20.81 8.53
C ILE A 65 -34.78 -20.60 9.44
N HIS A 66 -35.64 -21.61 9.59
CA HIS A 66 -36.77 -21.58 10.51
C HIS A 66 -36.29 -21.35 11.94
N SER A 67 -35.26 -22.10 12.39
CA SER A 67 -34.69 -21.91 13.73
C SER A 67 -34.07 -20.52 13.92
N ILE A 68 -33.39 -19.96 12.90
CA ILE A 68 -32.83 -18.60 12.98
C ILE A 68 -33.94 -17.54 13.07
N LEU A 69 -34.97 -17.64 12.22
CA LEU A 69 -36.10 -16.70 12.22
C LEU A 69 -36.91 -16.78 13.51
N LEU A 70 -37.12 -17.99 14.04
CA LEU A 70 -37.71 -18.20 15.35
C LEU A 70 -36.83 -17.63 16.47
N ASN A 71 -35.51 -17.83 16.42
CA ASN A 71 -34.59 -17.22 17.37
C ASN A 71 -34.63 -15.69 17.32
N LEU A 72 -34.78 -15.08 16.15
CA LEU A 72 -34.95 -13.63 16.03
C LEU A 72 -36.28 -13.15 16.63
N LYS A 73 -37.34 -13.96 16.50
CA LYS A 73 -38.63 -13.71 17.13
C LYS A 73 -38.54 -13.84 18.65
N THR A 74 -37.95 -14.92 19.16
CA THR A 74 -37.83 -15.21 20.59
C THR A 74 -36.86 -14.25 21.29
N LYS A 75 -35.66 -14.01 20.74
CA LYS A 75 -34.64 -13.14 21.37
C LYS A 75 -35.03 -11.67 21.45
N ARG A 76 -36.11 -11.24 20.78
CA ARG A 76 -36.62 -9.87 20.87
C ARG A 76 -37.89 -9.74 21.71
N SER A 77 -38.60 -10.83 21.99
CA SER A 77 -39.92 -10.77 22.64
C SER A 77 -39.93 -10.95 24.17
N GLY A 78 -38.83 -11.34 24.81
CA GLY A 78 -38.86 -11.65 26.25
C GLY A 78 -37.51 -11.51 26.93
N GLY A 79 -37.52 -10.90 28.11
CA GLY A 79 -36.34 -10.43 28.83
C GLY A 79 -35.28 -11.49 29.11
N GLY A 80 -34.01 -11.12 28.85
CA GLY A 80 -32.88 -12.01 29.10
C GLY A 80 -31.52 -11.35 28.91
N GLY A 81 -31.07 -10.63 29.93
CA GLY A 81 -29.64 -10.44 30.23
C GLY A 81 -28.91 -9.27 29.51
N PRO A 82 -28.14 -8.44 30.26
CA PRO A 82 -27.44 -7.25 29.73
C PRO A 82 -26.29 -7.52 28.74
N ASN A 83 -26.11 -8.75 28.24
CA ASN A 83 -24.91 -9.14 27.49
C ASN A 83 -25.13 -9.57 26.02
N THR A 84 -26.32 -9.37 25.44
CA THR A 84 -26.58 -9.71 24.02
C THR A 84 -27.17 -8.57 23.20
N ARG A 85 -26.90 -7.32 23.60
CA ARG A 85 -27.32 -6.13 22.86
C ARG A 85 -26.48 -5.99 21.59
N ILE A 86 -27.04 -6.42 20.45
CA ILE A 86 -26.49 -6.14 19.12
C ILE A 86 -26.22 -4.63 19.05
N PRO A 87 -24.98 -4.20 18.75
CA PRO A 87 -24.61 -2.79 18.76
C PRO A 87 -25.47 -2.01 17.75
N GLN A 88 -26.03 -0.89 18.21
CA GLN A 88 -26.79 0.02 17.37
C GLN A 88 -25.91 0.47 16.20
N VAL A 89 -26.26 0.00 15.00
CA VAL A 89 -25.60 0.39 13.77
C VAL A 89 -26.02 1.84 13.49
N GLY A 90 -25.07 2.77 13.60
CA GLY A 90 -25.21 4.12 13.03
C GLY A 90 -25.97 5.14 13.88
N LYS A 91 -25.33 5.65 14.93
CA LYS A 91 -25.51 7.07 15.32
C LYS A 91 -24.16 7.76 15.28
N SER A 92 -23.98 8.53 14.22
CA SER A 92 -22.86 9.40 13.98
C SER A 92 -22.62 10.30 15.18
N ARG A 93 -21.36 10.29 15.65
CA ARG A 93 -20.67 11.28 16.47
C ARG A 93 -21.48 12.56 16.67
N ALA A 94 -22.11 12.67 17.83
CA ALA A 94 -22.43 13.96 18.40
C ALA A 94 -21.11 14.66 18.72
N ARG A 95 -21.03 15.84 18.14
CA ARG A 95 -19.95 16.81 18.12
C ARG A 95 -19.65 17.30 19.53
N ASP A 96 -18.39 17.15 19.90
CA ASP A 96 -17.57 18.07 20.70
C ASP A 96 -18.34 19.29 21.24
N SER A 97 -18.71 19.23 22.52
CA SER A 97 -19.15 20.38 23.30
C SER A 97 -18.35 20.41 24.60
N SER A 98 -17.18 21.03 24.51
CA SER A 98 -16.45 21.60 25.63
C SER A 98 -17.30 22.67 26.31
N ARG A 99 -18.12 22.27 27.28
CA ARG A 99 -18.71 23.16 28.30
C ARG A 99 -19.17 22.32 29.49
N PRO A 100 -18.54 22.44 30.67
CA PRO A 100 -19.14 21.96 31.91
C PRO A 100 -20.28 22.92 32.30
N ASP A 101 -21.21 22.44 33.12
CA ASP A 101 -22.34 23.19 33.71
C ASP A 101 -23.66 23.29 32.92
N ALA A 102 -24.15 22.16 32.40
CA ALA A 102 -25.58 22.03 32.13
C ALA A 102 -26.12 20.64 32.54
N PRO A 103 -27.17 20.56 33.39
CA PRO A 103 -27.75 19.29 33.80
C PRO A 103 -28.41 18.56 32.61
N PRO A 104 -28.31 17.22 32.54
CA PRO A 104 -28.79 16.45 31.41
C PRO A 104 -30.33 16.44 31.38
N ARG A 105 -30.91 16.98 30.31
CA ARG A 105 -32.35 16.94 30.02
C ARG A 105 -32.74 15.53 29.53
N ALA A 106 -32.72 14.56 30.44
CA ALA A 106 -33.10 13.17 30.21
C ALA A 106 -34.63 13.02 30.27
N GLY A 107 -35.29 12.80 29.12
CA GLY A 107 -36.72 12.46 29.13
C GLY A 107 -37.40 12.37 27.77
N ALA A 108 -37.00 13.19 26.78
CA ALA A 108 -37.76 13.29 25.53
C ALA A 108 -37.29 12.36 24.40
N THR A 109 -36.04 11.87 24.43
CA THR A 109 -35.51 11.03 23.33
C THR A 109 -35.84 9.55 23.50
N ALA A 110 -36.17 9.09 24.71
CA ALA A 110 -36.41 7.69 25.02
C ALA A 110 -37.73 7.17 24.42
N SER A 111 -38.79 7.96 24.44
CA SER A 111 -40.09 7.57 23.88
C SER A 111 -40.07 7.52 22.34
N LYS A 112 -39.40 8.46 21.67
CA LYS A 112 -39.26 8.43 20.21
C LYS A 112 -38.41 7.26 19.73
N THR A 113 -37.38 6.85 20.49
CA THR A 113 -36.63 5.63 20.19
C THR A 113 -37.42 4.37 20.50
N ALA A 114 -38.24 4.36 21.55
CA ALA A 114 -39.05 3.19 21.91
C ALA A 114 -40.16 2.93 20.88
N ILE A 115 -40.82 3.97 20.37
CA ILE A 115 -41.82 3.83 19.30
C ILE A 115 -41.16 3.34 18.01
N ALA A 116 -39.99 3.92 17.64
CA ALA A 116 -39.23 3.45 16.49
C ALA A 116 -38.75 1.99 16.64
N GLU A 117 -38.40 1.56 17.85
CA GLU A 117 -37.99 0.17 18.14
C GLU A 117 -39.18 -0.79 18.09
N ALA A 118 -40.36 -0.39 18.58
CA ALA A 118 -41.58 -1.19 18.51
C ALA A 118 -42.08 -1.34 17.07
N GLU A 119 -42.08 -0.26 16.28
CA GLU A 119 -42.40 -0.31 14.85
C GLU A 119 -41.40 -1.20 14.08
N TYR A 120 -40.11 -1.06 14.36
CA TYR A 120 -39.07 -1.93 13.80
C TYR A 120 -39.29 -3.39 14.16
N ALA A 121 -39.62 -3.70 15.43
CA ALA A 121 -39.89 -5.07 15.87
C ALA A 121 -41.08 -5.69 15.12
N LYS A 122 -42.18 -4.93 14.96
CA LYS A 122 -43.35 -5.36 14.19
C LYS A 122 -42.99 -5.63 12.72
N ILE A 123 -42.25 -4.72 12.08
CA ILE A 123 -41.81 -4.89 10.69
C ILE A 123 -40.94 -6.15 10.55
N VAL A 124 -40.03 -6.39 11.49
CA VAL A 124 -39.17 -7.59 11.49
C VAL A 124 -40.00 -8.86 11.65
N GLU A 125 -41.02 -8.86 12.51
CA GLU A 125 -41.93 -10.01 12.68
C GLU A 125 -42.80 -10.27 11.44
N ASP A 126 -43.33 -9.21 10.82
CA ASP A 126 -44.08 -9.30 9.56
C ASP A 126 -43.20 -9.82 8.42
N VAL A 127 -41.94 -9.37 8.34
CA VAL A 127 -40.98 -9.88 7.36
C VAL A 127 -40.63 -11.35 7.66
N ALA A 128 -40.40 -11.71 8.92
CA ALA A 128 -40.08 -13.08 9.30
C ALA A 128 -41.22 -14.04 8.97
N SER A 129 -42.48 -13.69 9.25
CA SER A 129 -43.66 -14.50 8.92
C SER A 129 -43.87 -14.63 7.40
N ARG A 130 -43.66 -13.56 6.65
CA ARG A 130 -43.69 -13.58 5.17
C ARG A 130 -42.57 -14.44 4.58
N LEU A 131 -41.39 -14.45 5.19
CA LEU A 131 -40.29 -15.31 4.75
C LEU A 131 -40.58 -16.78 5.06
N LEU A 132 -41.03 -17.10 6.28
CA LEU A 132 -41.39 -18.47 6.67
C LEU A 132 -42.43 -19.09 5.72
N SER A 133 -43.45 -18.31 5.32
CA SER A 133 -44.46 -18.78 4.36
C SER A 133 -43.96 -18.88 2.91
N ARG A 134 -42.94 -18.11 2.52
CA ARG A 134 -42.41 -18.09 1.14
C ARG A 134 -41.22 -19.02 0.92
N LEU A 135 -40.47 -19.36 1.95
CA LEU A 135 -39.25 -20.18 1.85
C LEU A 135 -39.45 -21.51 1.11
N PRO A 136 -40.52 -22.28 1.36
CA PRO A 136 -40.74 -23.55 0.64
C PRO A 136 -40.98 -23.37 -0.86
N ARG A 137 -41.43 -22.18 -1.28
CA ARG A 137 -41.87 -21.88 -2.64
C ARG A 137 -40.89 -21.02 -3.43
N MET A 138 -39.84 -20.50 -2.78
CA MET A 138 -38.83 -19.69 -3.45
C MET A 138 -37.84 -20.60 -4.19
N PRO A 139 -37.71 -20.46 -5.54
CA PRO A 139 -36.68 -21.17 -6.27
C PRO A 139 -35.32 -20.54 -5.93
N PHE A 140 -34.34 -21.34 -5.52
CA PHE A 140 -32.99 -20.86 -5.25
C PHE A 140 -32.03 -21.28 -6.37
N PRO A 141 -31.11 -20.39 -6.79
CA PRO A 141 -30.08 -20.77 -7.75
C PRO A 141 -29.28 -21.97 -7.23
N PRO A 142 -28.84 -22.88 -8.10
CA PRO A 142 -27.98 -23.99 -7.69
C PRO A 142 -26.73 -23.43 -7.00
N THR A 143 -26.36 -24.02 -5.87
CA THR A 143 -25.11 -23.68 -5.19
C THR A 143 -23.96 -23.91 -6.17
N LEU A 144 -23.03 -22.98 -6.25
CA LEU A 144 -21.89 -23.02 -7.18
C LEU A 144 -20.93 -24.20 -6.90
N SER A 145 -21.20 -25.05 -5.90
CA SER A 145 -20.42 -26.25 -5.58
C SER A 145 -20.59 -27.40 -6.57
N GLY A 146 -21.52 -27.30 -7.53
CA GLY A 146 -21.81 -28.37 -8.50
C GLY A 146 -21.04 -28.32 -9.83
N GLY A 147 -20.08 -27.41 -10.03
CA GLY A 147 -19.54 -27.18 -11.39
C GLY A 147 -18.17 -26.55 -11.48
N ARG A 148 -17.12 -27.31 -11.14
CA ARG A 148 -15.76 -27.34 -11.75
C ARG A 148 -14.73 -27.76 -10.70
N GLY A 149 -14.26 -29.01 -10.81
CA GLY A 149 -12.92 -29.45 -10.44
C GLY A 149 -12.45 -29.20 -9.01
N SER A 150 -12.89 -30.02 -8.06
CA SER A 150 -12.01 -30.41 -6.94
C SER A 150 -12.46 -31.75 -6.38
N SER A 151 -12.01 -32.81 -7.04
CA SER A 151 -12.15 -34.19 -6.60
C SER A 151 -11.05 -34.50 -5.61
N ASN A 152 -11.21 -34.12 -4.34
CA ASN A 152 -10.51 -34.74 -3.20
C ASN A 152 -11.01 -34.16 -1.88
N HIS A 153 -12.13 -34.67 -1.38
CA HIS A 153 -12.23 -35.07 0.03
C HIS A 153 -13.52 -35.86 0.26
N ARG A 154 -13.36 -37.17 0.39
CA ARG A 154 -14.36 -38.09 0.93
C ARG A 154 -14.50 -37.82 2.42
N ASN A 155 -15.59 -37.17 2.84
CA ASN A 155 -16.44 -37.56 3.98
C ASN A 155 -17.38 -36.42 4.39
N GLY A 156 -18.69 -36.66 4.25
CA GLY A 156 -19.74 -36.14 5.13
C GLY A 156 -20.02 -34.62 5.12
N ASN A 157 -21.24 -34.26 4.71
CA ASN A 157 -21.89 -32.94 4.95
C ASN A 157 -21.49 -31.76 4.05
N GLY A 158 -21.36 -31.99 2.74
CA GLY A 158 -21.13 -30.96 1.70
C GLY A 158 -22.32 -30.01 1.40
N ALA A 159 -23.05 -29.55 2.41
CA ALA A 159 -24.03 -28.49 2.31
C ALA A 159 -23.69 -27.41 3.34
N ASP A 160 -23.22 -26.24 2.87
CA ASP A 160 -22.91 -25.02 3.66
C ASP A 160 -21.43 -24.80 4.07
N ASP A 161 -20.44 -24.87 3.16
CA ASP A 161 -19.05 -24.50 3.51
C ASP A 161 -18.84 -22.97 3.55
N PHE A 162 -19.65 -22.31 4.37
CA PHE A 162 -19.33 -20.99 4.92
C PHE A 162 -18.52 -21.26 6.19
N ASP A 163 -17.24 -21.61 6.01
CA ASP A 163 -16.38 -21.86 7.15
C ASP A 163 -16.15 -20.55 7.93
N LEU A 164 -16.91 -20.40 9.01
CA LEU A 164 -16.82 -19.28 9.92
C LEU A 164 -15.39 -19.13 10.46
N SER A 165 -14.68 -20.26 10.65
CA SER A 165 -13.31 -20.24 11.15
C SER A 165 -12.36 -19.64 10.12
N SER A 166 -12.44 -20.06 8.85
CA SER A 166 -11.71 -19.43 7.73
C SER A 166 -12.05 -17.95 7.57
N THR A 167 -13.33 -17.57 7.70
CA THR A 167 -13.74 -16.16 7.62
C THR A 167 -13.17 -15.33 8.77
N LEU A 168 -13.19 -15.85 10.00
CA LEU A 168 -12.59 -15.19 11.17
C LEU A 168 -11.07 -15.10 11.07
N ALA A 169 -10.39 -16.15 10.59
CA ALA A 169 -8.97 -16.14 10.34
C ALA A 169 -8.60 -15.05 9.32
N ARG A 170 -9.35 -14.96 8.21
CA ARG A 170 -9.19 -13.89 7.22
C ARG A 170 -9.42 -12.50 7.80
N ILE A 171 -10.45 -12.32 8.62
CA ILE A 171 -10.72 -11.03 9.31
C ILE A 171 -9.54 -10.67 10.22
N SER A 172 -9.02 -11.62 11.00
CA SER A 172 -7.86 -11.43 11.86
C SER A 172 -6.61 -11.04 11.07
N THR A 173 -6.32 -11.72 9.95
CA THR A 173 -5.22 -11.37 9.04
C THR A 173 -5.38 -9.95 8.49
N LEU A 174 -6.58 -9.58 8.03
CA LEU A 174 -6.85 -8.23 7.50
C LEU A 174 -6.72 -7.15 8.58
N GLN A 175 -7.14 -7.43 9.81
CA GLN A 175 -6.97 -6.51 10.96
C GLN A 175 -5.50 -6.34 11.33
N ALA A 176 -4.71 -7.42 11.33
CA ALA A 176 -3.27 -7.37 11.56
C ALA A 176 -2.55 -6.55 10.47
N GLN A 177 -2.89 -6.79 9.19
CA GLN A 177 -2.37 -6.02 8.06
C GLN A 177 -2.74 -4.54 8.16
N LEU A 178 -4.00 -4.22 8.49
CA LEU A 178 -4.45 -2.84 8.69
C LEU A 178 -3.66 -2.16 9.81
N THR A 179 -3.46 -2.85 10.94
CA THR A 179 -2.71 -2.31 12.09
C THR A 179 -1.26 -2.05 11.73
N CYS A 180 -0.60 -2.98 11.03
CA CYS A 180 0.76 -2.81 10.53
C CYS A 180 0.86 -1.61 9.57
N ASN A 181 -0.07 -1.51 8.60
CA ASN A 181 -0.11 -0.39 7.66
C ASN A 181 -0.36 0.96 8.34
N MET A 182 -1.21 1.00 9.37
CA MET A 182 -1.43 2.21 10.17
C MET A 182 -0.17 2.61 10.96
N GLN A 183 0.57 1.65 11.52
CA GLN A 183 1.83 1.91 12.20
C GLN A 183 2.90 2.40 11.21
N ALA A 184 3.04 1.76 10.05
CA ALA A 184 3.95 2.18 8.98
C ALA A 184 3.64 3.62 8.51
N ALA A 185 2.36 3.94 8.28
CA ALA A 185 1.94 5.29 7.91
C ALA A 185 2.30 6.34 8.99
N ARG A 186 2.17 6.00 10.29
CA ARG A 186 2.59 6.87 11.39
C ARG A 186 4.11 7.07 11.43
N LEU A 187 4.90 6.01 11.21
CA LEU A 187 6.36 6.10 11.16
C LEU A 187 6.84 6.96 9.98
N LEU A 188 6.28 6.73 8.79
CA LEU A 188 6.55 7.55 7.60
C LEU A 188 6.14 9.01 7.82
N GLY A 189 4.98 9.25 8.44
CA GLY A 189 4.54 10.60 8.80
C GLY A 189 5.53 11.32 9.73
N ARG A 190 6.08 10.61 10.73
CA ARG A 190 7.13 11.14 11.61
C ARG A 190 8.44 11.40 10.86
N GLN A 191 8.82 10.51 9.94
CA GLN A 191 10.03 10.66 9.14
C GLN A 191 9.95 11.86 8.19
N VAL A 192 8.85 11.99 7.46
CA VAL A 192 8.57 13.17 6.62
C VAL A 192 8.55 14.44 7.46
N GLY A 193 8.06 14.39 8.70
CA GLY A 193 8.12 15.51 9.64
C GLY A 193 9.57 15.92 9.98
N ARG A 194 10.45 14.95 10.24
CA ARG A 194 11.88 15.17 10.50
C ARG A 194 12.60 15.75 9.29
N GLU A 195 12.40 15.18 8.10
CA GLU A 195 13.00 15.66 6.85
C GLU A 195 12.53 17.08 6.49
N LYS A 196 11.24 17.38 6.66
CA LYS A 196 10.72 18.74 6.47
C LYS A 196 11.33 19.74 7.46
N ALA A 197 11.67 19.32 8.68
CA ALA A 197 12.32 20.18 9.65
C ALA A 197 13.80 20.43 9.29
N ALA A 198 14.54 19.39 8.88
CA ALA A 198 15.91 19.51 8.36
C ALA A 198 15.95 20.46 7.15
N LEU A 199 15.09 20.23 6.15
CA LEU A 199 14.98 21.10 4.97
C LEU A 199 14.65 22.56 5.31
N LYS A 200 13.97 22.84 6.43
CA LYS A 200 13.72 24.22 6.88
C LYS A 200 14.98 24.86 7.48
N LEU A 201 15.85 24.10 8.12
CA LEU A 201 17.14 24.59 8.63
C LEU A 201 18.10 24.86 7.47
N ASP A 202 18.23 23.90 6.54
CA ASP A 202 19.10 24.06 5.36
C ASP A 202 18.66 25.27 4.52
N LYS A 203 17.35 25.49 4.35
CA LYS A 203 16.82 26.68 3.68
C LYS A 203 17.16 27.99 4.40
N LYS A 204 17.31 27.99 5.73
CA LYS A 204 17.76 29.17 6.47
C LYS A 204 19.26 29.36 6.30
N GLU A 205 20.04 28.29 6.37
CA GLU A 205 21.48 28.32 6.16
C GLU A 205 21.83 28.83 4.76
N LEU A 206 21.17 28.32 3.71
CA LEU A 206 21.31 28.82 2.34
C LEU A 206 21.01 30.31 2.24
N LYS A 207 19.95 30.80 2.89
CA LYS A 207 19.66 32.24 2.93
C LYS A 207 20.76 33.05 3.61
N THR A 208 21.32 32.55 4.72
CA THR A 208 22.43 33.24 5.39
C THR A 208 23.69 33.29 4.54
N LEU A 209 23.97 32.22 3.79
CA LEU A 209 25.10 32.18 2.84
C LEU A 209 24.85 33.08 1.62
N GLU A 210 23.62 33.10 1.09
CA GLU A 210 23.21 34.01 0.02
C GLU A 210 23.36 35.48 0.43
N ASP A 211 22.89 35.83 1.63
CA ASP A 211 23.05 37.18 2.19
C ASP A 211 24.52 37.53 2.44
N GLY A 212 25.32 36.57 2.94
CA GLY A 212 26.76 36.72 3.12
C GLY A 212 27.52 36.95 1.81
N LEU A 213 27.21 36.17 0.76
CA LEU A 213 27.76 36.35 -0.58
C LEU A 213 27.32 37.68 -1.19
N ARG A 214 26.06 38.08 -1.00
CA ARG A 214 25.53 39.37 -1.46
C ARG A 214 26.22 40.54 -0.77
N GLY A 215 26.43 40.44 0.54
CA GLY A 215 27.17 41.42 1.33
C GLY A 215 28.63 41.52 0.91
N SER A 216 29.31 40.38 0.70
CA SER A 216 30.70 40.32 0.23
C SER A 216 30.85 40.94 -1.17
N ARG A 217 29.94 40.62 -2.10
CA ARG A 217 29.90 41.22 -3.44
C ARG A 217 29.69 42.73 -3.38
N GLU A 218 28.76 43.22 -2.55
CA GLU A 218 28.53 44.66 -2.41
C GLU A 218 29.73 45.38 -1.78
N LEU A 219 30.40 44.74 -0.81
CA LEU A 219 31.60 45.28 -0.16
C LEU A 219 32.78 45.35 -1.14
N ARG A 220 32.92 44.35 -2.03
CA ARG A 220 33.87 44.38 -3.15
C ARG A 220 33.55 45.53 -4.11
N ARG A 221 32.29 45.71 -4.50
CA ARG A 221 31.87 46.85 -5.35
C ARG A 221 32.15 48.21 -4.70
N ARG A 222 31.95 48.34 -3.38
CA ARG A 222 32.29 49.57 -2.64
C ARG A 222 33.79 49.83 -2.61
N LYS A 223 34.60 48.79 -2.38
CA LYS A 223 36.07 48.88 -2.47
C LYS A 223 36.52 49.29 -3.87
N GLU A 224 35.99 48.65 -4.91
CA GLU A 224 36.29 48.94 -6.32
C GLU A 224 35.91 50.37 -6.75
N ARG A 225 34.86 50.97 -6.16
CA ARG A 225 34.50 52.38 -6.41
C ARG A 225 35.52 53.37 -5.85
N GLY A 226 36.32 52.98 -4.85
CA GLY A 226 37.39 53.80 -4.28
C GLY A 226 38.78 53.53 -4.88
N LEU A 227 38.90 52.51 -5.73
CA LEU A 227 40.16 52.16 -6.40
C LEU A 227 40.30 52.97 -7.70
N HIS A 228 41.43 53.66 -7.84
CA HIS A 228 41.77 54.36 -9.08
C HIS A 228 41.82 53.37 -10.26
N PRO A 229 41.44 53.81 -11.48
CA PRO A 229 41.35 52.94 -12.65
C PRO A 229 42.64 52.16 -12.96
N LEU A 230 43.81 52.70 -12.62
CA LEU A 230 45.10 52.01 -12.79
C LEU A 230 45.32 50.82 -11.84
N ALA A 231 44.70 50.83 -10.65
CA ALA A 231 44.70 49.68 -9.74
C ALA A 231 43.60 48.66 -10.06
N ARG A 232 42.62 49.05 -10.87
CA ARG A 232 41.52 48.19 -11.33
C ARG A 232 41.98 47.22 -12.41
N GLU A 233 42.92 47.63 -13.26
CA GLU A 233 43.40 46.85 -14.41
C GLU A 233 44.52 45.86 -14.03
N GLY A 234 45.21 46.08 -12.90
CA GLY A 234 46.30 45.21 -12.43
C GLY A 234 45.89 43.99 -11.59
N GLY A 235 44.60 43.84 -11.26
CA GLY A 235 44.09 42.79 -10.36
C GLY A 235 43.45 41.58 -11.04
N ASP A 236 43.24 41.62 -12.36
CA ASP A 236 42.36 40.69 -13.07
C ASP A 236 43.06 39.42 -13.62
N GLY A 237 44.32 39.15 -13.22
CA GLY A 237 45.14 38.12 -13.88
C GLY A 237 45.46 36.84 -13.10
N ASP A 238 45.54 36.89 -11.76
CA ASP A 238 46.27 35.86 -11.00
C ASP A 238 45.56 35.33 -9.74
N GLY A 239 44.47 35.97 -9.29
CA GLY A 239 43.71 35.52 -8.12
C GLY A 239 42.79 34.33 -8.39
N ASP A 240 42.17 34.28 -9.56
CA ASP A 240 41.13 33.27 -9.86
C ASP A 240 41.74 31.90 -10.22
N LYS A 241 42.95 31.87 -10.79
CA LYS A 241 43.66 30.63 -11.16
C LYS A 241 44.23 29.89 -9.95
N GLN A 242 44.62 30.61 -8.90
CA GLN A 242 45.09 30.00 -7.65
C GLN A 242 43.92 29.33 -6.93
N THR A 243 42.75 29.98 -6.89
CA THR A 243 41.54 29.39 -6.29
C THR A 243 40.96 28.22 -7.10
N GLU A 244 41.02 28.26 -8.44
CA GLU A 244 40.61 27.12 -9.27
C GLU A 244 41.60 25.95 -9.20
N ARG A 245 42.92 26.22 -9.08
CA ARG A 245 43.93 25.17 -8.89
C ARG A 245 43.91 24.57 -7.49
N GLU A 246 43.67 25.34 -6.43
CA GLU A 246 43.45 24.78 -5.09
C GLU A 246 42.16 23.96 -5.04
N ASN A 247 41.07 24.45 -5.64
CA ASN A 247 39.82 23.69 -5.70
C ASN A 247 39.93 22.41 -6.56
N ALA A 248 40.75 22.42 -7.62
CA ALA A 248 41.03 21.24 -8.46
C ALA A 248 42.04 20.26 -7.81
N ALA A 249 43.07 20.75 -7.12
CA ALA A 249 44.06 19.91 -6.44
C ALA A 249 43.47 19.19 -5.21
N ILE A 250 42.51 19.80 -4.51
CA ILE A 250 41.82 19.17 -3.37
C ILE A 250 40.70 18.21 -3.86
N MET A 251 40.36 18.20 -5.15
CA MET A 251 39.50 17.19 -5.79
C MET A 251 40.29 15.97 -6.33
N GLY A 252 41.63 16.07 -6.41
CA GLY A 252 42.50 15.06 -7.04
C GLY A 252 43.21 14.07 -6.09
N ILE A 253 43.03 14.19 -4.77
CA ILE A 253 43.73 13.34 -3.80
C ILE A 253 42.80 12.24 -3.26
N LYS A 254 43.01 11.02 -3.80
CA LYS A 254 42.63 9.68 -3.29
C LYS A 254 41.14 9.28 -3.32
N GLY A 255 40.68 8.85 -4.49
CA GLY A 255 39.50 7.98 -4.68
C GLY A 255 39.72 6.49 -4.36
N SER A 256 40.68 6.12 -3.50
CA SER A 256 41.04 4.71 -3.25
C SER A 256 40.09 3.97 -2.30
N GLY A 257 39.24 4.66 -1.54
CA GLY A 257 38.28 4.02 -0.62
C GLY A 257 36.94 3.65 -1.27
N ALA A 258 36.44 4.48 -2.20
CA ALA A 258 35.15 4.26 -2.85
C ALA A 258 35.17 3.11 -3.87
N ALA A 259 36.33 2.85 -4.49
CA ALA A 259 36.51 1.70 -5.38
C ALA A 259 36.50 0.38 -4.61
N GLU A 260 37.08 0.34 -3.40
CA GLU A 260 37.12 -0.86 -2.56
C GLU A 260 35.74 -1.19 -1.98
N VAL A 261 34.98 -0.18 -1.52
CA VAL A 261 33.59 -0.38 -1.06
C VAL A 261 32.68 -0.84 -2.22
N ARG A 262 32.85 -0.31 -3.43
CA ARG A 262 32.14 -0.81 -4.63
C ARG A 262 32.56 -2.24 -5.00
N ARG A 263 33.84 -2.59 -4.82
CA ARG A 263 34.35 -3.94 -5.11
C ARG A 263 33.84 -4.96 -4.10
N LEU A 264 33.79 -4.61 -2.81
CA LEU A 264 33.22 -5.44 -1.75
C LEU A 264 31.69 -5.59 -1.90
N LEU A 265 30.98 -4.53 -2.26
CA LEU A 265 29.54 -4.58 -2.50
C LEU A 265 29.19 -5.38 -3.77
N ALA A 266 30.00 -5.28 -4.83
CA ALA A 266 29.88 -6.11 -6.01
C ALA A 266 30.16 -7.59 -5.71
N LEU A 267 31.19 -7.90 -4.91
CA LEU A 267 31.48 -9.27 -4.44
C LEU A 267 30.34 -9.85 -3.60
N ALA A 268 29.77 -9.06 -2.68
CA ALA A 268 28.64 -9.46 -1.86
C ALA A 268 27.37 -9.70 -2.69
N LEU A 269 27.11 -8.86 -3.71
CA LEU A 269 25.99 -9.06 -4.63
C LEU A 269 26.19 -10.32 -5.48
N THR A 270 27.40 -10.56 -6.00
CA THR A 270 27.71 -11.77 -6.77
C THR A 270 27.66 -13.04 -5.93
N ALA A 271 28.09 -13.00 -4.67
CA ALA A 271 27.98 -14.14 -3.75
C ALA A 271 26.52 -14.44 -3.37
N ALA A 272 25.68 -13.40 -3.21
CA ALA A 272 24.25 -13.57 -2.98
C ALA A 272 23.51 -14.10 -4.21
N THR A 273 23.96 -13.78 -5.42
CA THR A 273 23.38 -14.35 -6.66
C THR A 273 23.89 -15.76 -6.94
N THR A 274 25.17 -16.08 -6.70
CA THR A 274 25.69 -17.44 -6.90
C THR A 274 25.16 -18.43 -5.84
N ALA A 275 24.84 -17.97 -4.63
CA ALA A 275 24.16 -18.79 -3.61
C ALA A 275 22.67 -19.04 -3.92
N ALA A 276 22.03 -18.19 -4.73
CA ALA A 276 20.62 -18.31 -5.08
C ALA A 276 20.36 -18.95 -6.47
N GLU A 277 21.42 -19.13 -7.28
CA GLU A 277 21.33 -19.62 -8.66
C GLU A 277 22.06 -20.98 -8.86
N SER A 278 22.55 -21.58 -7.77
CA SER A 278 23.18 -22.91 -7.76
C SER A 278 22.19 -24.01 -7.36
N THR A 279 21.12 -24.22 -8.13
CA THR A 279 20.28 -25.43 -8.10
C THR A 279 19.51 -25.61 -9.42
N GLU A 280 20.14 -25.39 -10.57
CA GLU A 280 19.58 -25.86 -11.85
C GLU A 280 20.68 -25.82 -12.92
N SER A 281 20.89 -26.96 -13.59
CA SER A 281 21.78 -27.19 -14.73
C SER A 281 23.24 -27.59 -14.46
N THR A 282 23.58 -28.75 -15.04
CA THR A 282 24.93 -29.18 -15.46
C THR A 282 25.75 -30.01 -14.47
N VAL A 283 25.57 -31.33 -14.50
CA VAL A 283 26.70 -32.27 -14.68
C VAL A 283 26.19 -33.63 -15.18
N SER A 284 26.49 -33.90 -16.44
CA SER A 284 26.69 -35.25 -16.96
C SER A 284 28.02 -35.79 -16.44
N SER A 285 28.10 -37.12 -16.37
CA SER A 285 29.27 -37.96 -16.07
C SER A 285 29.61 -38.24 -14.60
N GLU A 286 29.10 -39.41 -14.18
CA GLU A 286 29.91 -40.59 -13.80
C GLU A 286 30.32 -40.75 -12.32
N SER A 287 30.22 -42.00 -11.87
CA SER A 287 30.58 -42.56 -10.55
C SER A 287 29.51 -42.57 -9.45
N ALA A 288 28.66 -43.59 -9.57
CA ALA A 288 28.30 -44.57 -8.55
C ALA A 288 28.82 -44.33 -7.11
N LEU A 289 27.89 -44.16 -6.17
CA LEU A 289 27.71 -45.04 -5.00
C LEU A 289 26.48 -44.55 -4.22
N GLY A 290 25.52 -45.46 -4.06
CA GLY A 290 24.20 -45.18 -3.52
C GLY A 290 24.18 -44.90 -2.02
N VAL A 291 23.36 -43.93 -1.64
CA VAL A 291 22.68 -43.88 -0.35
C VAL A 291 21.25 -43.46 -0.65
N GLU A 292 20.34 -44.42 -0.51
CA GLU A 292 18.90 -44.20 -0.49
C GLU A 292 18.54 -43.19 0.61
N GLY A 293 17.77 -42.17 0.24
CA GLY A 293 17.26 -41.16 1.14
C GLY A 293 16.01 -40.52 0.54
N THR A 294 14.94 -41.32 0.48
CA THR A 294 13.53 -40.90 0.48
C THR A 294 13.26 -39.49 -0.09
N ALA A 295 13.14 -39.40 -1.41
CA ALA A 295 12.54 -38.25 -2.07
C ALA A 295 11.03 -38.25 -1.80
N ASP A 296 10.64 -37.71 -0.65
CA ASP A 296 9.24 -37.37 -0.40
C ASP A 296 8.79 -36.35 -1.47
N PRO A 297 7.63 -36.55 -2.09
CA PRO A 297 7.09 -35.60 -3.04
C PRO A 297 6.87 -34.28 -2.29
N VAL A 298 7.58 -33.22 -2.70
CA VAL A 298 7.34 -31.86 -2.19
C VAL A 298 5.84 -31.60 -2.35
N ASP A 299 5.13 -31.45 -1.23
CA ASP A 299 3.69 -31.26 -1.22
C ASP A 299 3.33 -30.13 -2.21
N PRO A 300 2.37 -30.35 -3.12
CA PRO A 300 1.99 -29.34 -4.10
C PRO A 300 1.59 -28.02 -3.42
N ASP A 301 1.02 -28.10 -2.22
CA ASP A 301 0.66 -26.95 -1.40
C ASP A 301 1.88 -26.17 -0.89
N MET A 302 2.99 -26.86 -0.57
CA MET A 302 4.25 -26.22 -0.17
C MET A 302 4.88 -25.47 -1.35
N SER A 303 4.84 -26.05 -2.55
CA SER A 303 5.35 -25.41 -3.77
C SER A 303 4.59 -24.11 -4.10
N ALA A 304 3.27 -24.10 -3.89
CA ALA A 304 2.44 -22.92 -4.06
C ALA A 304 2.79 -21.82 -3.04
N LEU A 305 3.03 -22.21 -1.79
CA LEU A 305 3.42 -21.28 -0.72
C LEU A 305 4.82 -20.70 -0.95
N LEU A 306 5.78 -21.51 -1.40
CA LEU A 306 7.11 -21.05 -1.80
C LEU A 306 7.05 -20.11 -3.02
N GLY A 307 6.18 -20.40 -3.99
CA GLY A 307 5.91 -19.51 -5.13
C GLY A 307 5.35 -18.16 -4.68
N GLN A 308 4.40 -18.16 -3.74
CA GLN A 308 3.83 -16.94 -3.16
C GLN A 308 4.89 -16.15 -2.37
N LEU A 309 5.72 -16.82 -1.55
CA LEU A 309 6.81 -16.18 -0.83
C LEU A 309 7.83 -15.56 -1.79
N ARG A 310 8.23 -16.28 -2.84
CA ARG A 310 9.15 -15.77 -3.86
C ARG A 310 8.57 -14.55 -4.58
N SER A 311 7.30 -14.60 -4.96
CA SER A 311 6.61 -13.45 -5.57
C SER A 311 6.55 -12.24 -4.64
N HIS A 312 6.34 -12.47 -3.33
CA HIS A 312 6.30 -11.42 -2.33
C HIS A 312 7.68 -10.79 -2.10
N LEU A 313 8.73 -11.61 -1.94
CA LEU A 313 10.11 -11.14 -1.81
C LEU A 313 10.56 -10.37 -3.06
N GLN A 314 10.18 -10.84 -4.26
CA GLN A 314 10.46 -10.12 -5.50
C GLN A 314 9.73 -8.78 -5.56
N SER A 315 8.47 -8.72 -5.11
CA SER A 315 7.73 -7.46 -5.01
C SER A 315 8.35 -6.51 -3.98
N MET A 316 8.82 -7.01 -2.82
CA MET A 316 9.54 -6.17 -1.85
C MET A 316 10.85 -5.66 -2.43
N ARG A 317 11.60 -6.50 -3.15
CA ARG A 317 12.84 -6.11 -3.85
C ARG A 317 12.59 -5.03 -4.90
N ASN A 318 11.52 -5.17 -5.70
CA ASN A 318 11.16 -4.15 -6.68
C ASN A 318 10.73 -2.84 -6.03
N ASN A 319 10.02 -2.90 -4.89
CA ASN A 319 9.65 -1.71 -4.13
C ASN A 319 10.88 -1.02 -3.52
N THR A 320 11.85 -1.78 -2.98
CA THR A 320 13.09 -1.22 -2.41
C THR A 320 14.11 -0.79 -3.47
N ALA A 321 14.03 -1.28 -4.71
CA ALA A 321 14.91 -0.87 -5.80
C ALA A 321 14.82 0.65 -6.08
N SER A 322 13.64 1.25 -5.89
CA SER A 322 13.44 2.70 -6.03
C SER A 322 14.15 3.54 -4.94
N LEU A 323 14.55 2.91 -3.83
CA LEU A 323 15.28 3.56 -2.74
C LEU A 323 16.80 3.48 -2.91
N LEU A 324 17.31 2.63 -3.81
CA LEU A 324 18.76 2.51 -4.05
C LEU A 324 19.41 3.86 -4.42
N PRO A 325 18.83 4.68 -5.32
CA PRO A 325 19.40 6.00 -5.62
C PRO A 325 19.38 6.96 -4.44
N VAL A 326 18.43 6.79 -3.50
CA VAL A 326 18.35 7.62 -2.29
C VAL A 326 19.45 7.23 -1.32
N VAL A 327 19.73 5.93 -1.17
CA VAL A 327 20.85 5.43 -0.36
C VAL A 327 22.18 5.92 -0.95
N ASP A 328 22.34 5.81 -2.27
CA ASP A 328 23.54 6.32 -2.98
C ASP A 328 23.71 7.83 -2.77
N ALA A 329 22.64 8.61 -2.85
CA ALA A 329 22.67 10.06 -2.61
C ALA A 329 22.97 10.42 -1.14
N VAL A 330 22.50 9.62 -0.18
CA VAL A 330 22.81 9.79 1.25
C VAL A 330 24.29 9.48 1.51
N ASP A 331 24.82 8.43 0.89
CA ASP A 331 26.24 8.09 0.99
C ASP A 331 27.12 9.15 0.32
N GLU A 332 26.70 9.68 -0.83
CA GLU A 332 27.37 10.81 -1.48
C GLU A 332 27.36 12.07 -0.59
N ALA A 333 26.21 12.40 0.01
CA ALA A 333 26.09 13.52 0.93
C ALA A 333 26.95 13.34 2.20
N LYS A 334 27.01 12.12 2.74
CA LYS A 334 27.89 11.78 3.87
C LYS A 334 29.36 12.00 3.52
N VAL A 335 29.80 11.51 2.36
CA VAL A 335 31.19 11.71 1.88
C VAL A 335 31.47 13.19 1.64
N ALA A 336 30.52 13.94 1.09
CA ALA A 336 30.66 15.39 0.90
C ALA A 336 30.79 16.13 2.24
N LEU A 337 30.01 15.74 3.25
CA LEU A 337 30.07 16.31 4.60
C LEU A 337 31.39 15.99 5.30
N GLU A 338 31.86 14.74 5.20
CA GLU A 338 33.17 14.32 5.73
C GLU A 338 34.32 15.11 5.07
N LYS A 339 34.24 15.33 3.75
CA LYS A 339 35.20 16.20 3.02
C LYS A 339 35.14 17.65 3.47
N PHE A 340 33.94 18.20 3.70
CA PHE A 340 33.77 19.55 4.20
C PHE A 340 34.32 19.70 5.62
N ALA A 341 34.07 18.70 6.47
CA ALA A 341 34.57 18.67 7.84
C ALA A 341 36.11 18.63 7.87
N ALA A 342 36.73 17.78 7.05
CA ALA A 342 38.18 17.71 6.93
C ALA A 342 38.83 19.00 6.40
N ARG A 343 38.10 19.84 5.65
CA ARG A 343 38.59 21.12 5.12
C ARG A 343 38.42 22.30 6.07
N ASN A 344 37.35 22.32 6.87
CA ASN A 344 36.95 23.51 7.62
C ASN A 344 37.07 23.38 9.15
N LEU A 345 37.21 22.15 9.67
CA LEU A 345 37.29 21.93 11.10
C LEU A 345 38.71 21.53 11.50
N ASP A 346 39.27 22.26 12.47
CA ASP A 346 40.49 21.86 13.15
C ASP A 346 40.32 20.45 13.75
N GLU A 347 41.40 19.69 13.80
CA GLU A 347 41.37 18.32 14.30
C GLU A 347 40.83 18.21 15.74
N ALA A 348 41.01 19.25 16.55
CA ALA A 348 40.41 19.37 17.88
C ALA A 348 38.86 19.48 17.82
N ALA A 349 38.31 20.14 16.80
CA ALA A 349 36.88 20.26 16.58
C ALA A 349 36.28 18.96 16.01
N ILE A 350 37.01 18.25 15.14
CA ILE A 350 36.63 16.92 14.64
C ILE A 350 36.57 15.91 15.80
N ARG A 351 37.57 15.89 16.69
CA ARG A 351 37.57 15.03 17.90
C ARG A 351 36.41 15.32 18.85
N ARG A 352 35.94 16.56 18.91
CA ARG A 352 34.76 16.95 19.69
C ARG A 352 33.44 16.51 19.03
N LEU A 353 33.35 16.55 17.70
CA LEU A 353 32.14 16.18 16.95
C LEU A 353 31.94 14.66 16.84
N TYR A 354 33.01 13.91 16.59
CA TYR A 354 32.96 12.45 16.43
C TYR A 354 33.19 11.68 17.74
N GLY A 355 33.32 12.39 18.87
CA GLY A 355 33.37 11.79 20.20
C GLY A 355 34.43 10.71 20.35
N ALA A 356 35.71 11.09 20.44
CA ALA A 356 36.84 10.30 20.96
C ALA A 356 37.04 8.83 20.48
N ALA A 357 36.29 8.34 19.49
CA ALA A 357 36.24 6.92 19.15
C ALA A 357 36.30 6.68 17.64
N VAL A 358 37.38 7.11 16.99
CA VAL A 358 37.85 6.55 15.71
C VAL A 358 39.38 6.54 15.74
N VAL A 359 39.95 5.42 16.15
CA VAL A 359 41.32 4.97 15.84
C VAL A 359 41.19 3.74 14.97
#